data_AF-A0AAV0TEZ7-F1
#
_entry.id   AF-A0AAV0TEZ7-F1
#
_cell.length_a   1.000
_cell.length_b   1.000
_cell.length_c   1.000
_cell.angle_alpha   90.00
_cell.angle_beta   90.00
_cell.angle_gamma   90.00
#
_symmetry.space_group_name_H-M   'P 1'
#
loop_
_entity.id
_entity.type
_entity.pdbx_description
1 polymer ?
#
loop_
_entity_poly.entity_id
_entity_poly.type
_entity_poly.pdbx_seq_one_letter_code
_entity_poly.pdbx_strand_id
1 'polypeptide(L)'
;MNLCGLLLCTCVALLSRYGAAERMEGASFKPPFDVVDLNGRRLVNTSWLHGGHADVKKHFIRLTTDRQSKRGYLWQTNPVDRDELSVILTFRISGQGKRWFGDGIGLWFTDQKTFTPGINYGFTEKYKGVGVVIDTFNNSGAKGWSQGH
;
A
#
# COMPACT_ATOMS: atom_id res chain seq x y z
N MET A 1 21.28 9.10 -47.05
CA MET A 1 20.37 8.79 -45.93
C MET A 1 19.08 9.56 -46.16
N ASN A 2 17.94 8.86 -46.26
CA ASN A 2 16.70 9.45 -46.78
C ASN A 2 15.96 10.21 -45.67
N LEU A 3 15.59 11.47 -45.91
CA LEU A 3 14.96 12.38 -44.93
C LEU A 3 13.68 11.78 -44.31
N CYS A 4 12.95 10.99 -45.11
CA CYS A 4 11.76 10.27 -44.69
C CYS A 4 12.05 9.20 -43.60
N GLY A 5 13.20 8.53 -43.65
CA GLY A 5 13.60 7.56 -42.63
C GLY A 5 13.99 8.20 -41.30
N LEU A 6 14.56 9.42 -41.34
CA LEU A 6 14.88 10.17 -40.13
C LEU A 6 13.62 10.67 -39.41
N LEU A 7 12.65 11.18 -40.19
CA LEU A 7 11.33 11.64 -39.69
C LEU A 7 10.49 10.50 -39.10
N LEU A 8 10.52 9.31 -39.71
CA LEU A 8 9.79 8.16 -39.18
C LEU A 8 10.40 7.68 -37.85
N CYS A 9 11.72 7.60 -37.75
CA CYS A 9 12.41 7.20 -36.53
C CYS A 9 12.22 8.21 -35.39
N THR A 10 12.21 9.52 -35.68
CA THR A 10 11.94 10.54 -34.66
C THR A 10 10.48 10.51 -34.20
N CYS A 11 9.51 10.32 -35.08
CA CYS A 11 8.11 10.14 -34.69
C CYS A 11 7.91 8.91 -33.80
N VAL A 12 8.52 7.76 -34.15
CA VAL A 12 8.47 6.55 -33.32
C VAL A 12 9.16 6.77 -31.97
N ALA A 13 10.30 7.47 -31.93
CA ALA A 13 11.02 7.78 -30.70
C ALA A 13 10.33 8.83 -29.81
N LEU A 14 9.50 9.70 -30.39
CA LEU A 14 8.68 10.66 -29.65
C LEU A 14 7.40 10.00 -29.12
N LEU A 15 6.79 9.10 -29.89
CA LEU A 15 5.61 8.33 -29.47
C LEU A 15 5.95 7.24 -28.45
N SER A 16 7.15 6.66 -28.47
CA SER A 16 7.59 5.67 -27.48
C SER A 16 7.81 6.24 -26.08
N ARG A 17 7.97 7.57 -25.95
CA ARG A 17 8.06 8.26 -24.65
C ARG A 17 6.70 8.49 -23.99
N TYR A 18 5.61 8.44 -24.76
CA TYR A 18 4.26 8.36 -24.21
C TYR A 18 3.95 6.91 -23.88
N GLY A 19 4.61 6.40 -22.83
CA GLY A 19 4.26 5.11 -22.27
C GLY A 19 2.80 5.16 -21.80
N ALA A 20 1.93 4.37 -22.43
CA ALA A 20 0.60 4.14 -21.90
C ALA A 20 0.75 3.61 -20.46
N ALA A 21 -0.02 4.17 -19.52
CA ALA A 21 0.00 3.70 -18.14
C ALA A 21 -0.36 2.21 -18.09
N GLU A 22 0.64 1.36 -17.87
CA GLU A 22 0.44 -0.08 -17.75
C GLU A 22 0.12 -0.43 -16.30
N ARG A 23 -0.97 -1.20 -16.10
CA ARG A 23 -1.32 -1.70 -14.77
C ARG A 23 -0.23 -2.65 -14.28
N MET A 24 0.35 -2.35 -13.13
CA MET A 24 1.31 -3.22 -12.48
C MET A 24 0.59 -4.40 -11.81
N GLU A 25 0.34 -5.49 -12.54
CA GLU A 25 -0.39 -6.66 -12.03
C GLU A 25 0.26 -7.25 -10.78
N GLY A 26 1.60 -7.36 -10.77
CA GLY A 26 2.34 -7.83 -9.59
C GLY A 26 2.11 -6.95 -8.36
N ALA A 27 2.07 -5.63 -8.53
CA ALA A 27 1.82 -4.66 -7.45
C ALA A 27 0.33 -4.36 -7.25
N SER A 28 -0.57 -5.19 -7.78
CA SER A 28 -2.01 -5.03 -7.65
C SER A 28 -2.64 -6.24 -7.00
N PHE A 29 -3.79 -6.03 -6.34
CA PHE A 29 -4.67 -7.11 -5.89
C PHE A 29 -6.13 -6.65 -5.96
N LYS A 30 -7.05 -7.60 -6.18
CA LYS A 30 -8.49 -7.36 -6.14
C LYS A 30 -9.22 -8.68 -5.81
N PRO A 31 -10.39 -8.63 -5.15
CA PRO A 31 -11.21 -9.82 -4.97
C PRO A 31 -11.75 -10.35 -6.31
N PRO A 32 -12.18 -11.63 -6.38
CA PRO A 32 -12.17 -12.60 -5.31
C PRO A 32 -10.78 -13.19 -5.03
N PHE A 33 -10.47 -13.41 -3.76
CA PHE A 33 -9.19 -13.96 -3.31
C PHE A 33 -9.24 -15.49 -3.23
N ASP A 34 -9.38 -16.21 -4.33
CA ASP A 34 -9.74 -17.64 -4.27
C ASP A 34 -8.61 -18.60 -3.87
N VAL A 35 -7.35 -18.15 -3.89
CA VAL A 35 -6.18 -18.97 -3.55
C VAL A 35 -6.12 -19.23 -2.04
N VAL A 36 -5.88 -20.49 -1.67
CA VAL A 36 -5.76 -20.95 -0.28
C VAL A 36 -4.48 -21.77 -0.15
N ASP A 37 -3.75 -21.57 0.96
CA ASP A 37 -2.54 -22.33 1.27
C ASP A 37 -2.85 -23.73 1.84
N LEU A 38 -1.80 -24.52 2.09
CA LEU A 38 -1.90 -25.87 2.66
C LEU A 38 -2.54 -25.91 4.06
N ASN A 39 -2.57 -24.78 4.76
CA ASN A 39 -3.16 -24.65 6.09
C ASN A 39 -4.61 -24.14 6.05
N GLY A 40 -5.22 -24.05 4.86
CA GLY A 40 -6.58 -23.54 4.70
C GLY A 40 -6.70 -22.01 4.83
N ARG A 41 -5.58 -21.26 4.83
CA ARG A 41 -5.58 -19.80 4.89
C ARG A 41 -5.59 -19.21 3.50
N ARG A 42 -6.45 -18.22 3.30
CA ARG A 42 -6.59 -17.52 2.02
C ARG A 42 -5.41 -16.58 1.79
N LEU A 43 -4.91 -16.54 0.56
CA LEU A 43 -3.80 -15.66 0.16
C LEU A 43 -4.33 -14.45 -0.60
N VAL A 44 -3.59 -13.35 -0.57
CA VAL A 44 -3.88 -12.17 -1.40
C VAL A 44 -3.63 -12.48 -2.87
N ASN A 45 -2.42 -12.97 -3.16
CA ASN A 45 -1.96 -13.56 -4.42
C ASN A 45 -0.52 -14.05 -4.17
N THR A 46 0.26 -14.31 -5.23
CA THR A 46 1.65 -14.75 -5.13
C THR A 46 2.67 -13.62 -4.93
N SER A 47 2.26 -12.36 -5.10
CA SER A 47 3.15 -11.19 -4.99
C SER A 47 2.96 -10.39 -3.70
N TRP A 48 1.94 -10.70 -2.90
CA TRP A 48 1.68 -9.97 -1.65
C TRP A 48 1.77 -10.89 -0.43
N LEU A 49 2.66 -10.54 0.49
CA LEU A 49 2.69 -11.09 1.84
C LEU A 49 1.61 -10.42 2.68
N HIS A 50 1.07 -11.17 3.63
CA HIS A 50 0.18 -10.64 4.64
C HIS A 50 0.52 -11.25 6.00
N GLY A 51 0.26 -10.53 7.07
CA GLY A 51 0.56 -11.02 8.41
C GLY A 51 0.06 -10.14 9.53
N GLY A 52 0.54 -10.44 10.74
CA GLY A 52 0.01 -9.88 11.98
C GLY A 52 -1.44 -10.32 12.18
N HIS A 53 -2.33 -9.35 12.28
CA HIS A 53 -3.77 -9.58 12.46
C HIS A 53 -4.58 -9.48 11.16
N ALA A 54 -3.90 -9.36 10.01
CA ALA A 54 -4.55 -9.34 8.72
C ALA A 54 -5.22 -10.69 8.42
N ASP A 55 -6.44 -10.64 7.90
CA ASP A 55 -7.28 -11.80 7.63
C ASP A 55 -7.91 -11.64 6.25
N VAL A 56 -7.47 -12.47 5.32
CA VAL A 56 -7.91 -12.44 3.91
C VAL A 56 -9.25 -13.16 3.80
N LYS A 57 -10.30 -12.42 3.44
CA LYS A 57 -11.63 -12.96 3.13
C LYS A 57 -11.80 -13.11 1.63
N LYS A 58 -12.87 -13.77 1.20
CA LYS A 58 -13.13 -13.96 -0.24
C LYS A 58 -13.27 -12.63 -0.99
N HIS A 59 -13.93 -11.64 -0.38
CA HIS A 59 -14.31 -10.39 -1.06
C HIS A 59 -13.58 -9.15 -0.54
N PHE A 60 -12.79 -9.26 0.52
CA PHE A 60 -12.02 -8.15 1.09
C PHE A 60 -10.88 -8.68 1.94
N ILE A 61 -9.91 -7.83 2.23
CA ILE A 61 -8.85 -8.11 3.20
C ILE A 61 -9.13 -7.25 4.42
N ARG A 62 -9.21 -7.86 5.59
CA ARG A 62 -9.35 -7.15 6.86
C ARG A 62 -7.98 -7.01 7.50
N LEU A 63 -7.41 -5.80 7.52
CA LEU A 63 -6.12 -5.56 8.19
C LEU A 63 -6.22 -5.75 9.71
N THR A 64 -7.30 -5.24 10.32
CA THR A 64 -7.53 -5.33 11.77
C THR A 64 -9.01 -5.53 12.07
N THR A 65 -9.30 -6.13 13.23
CA THR A 65 -10.65 -6.15 13.79
C THR A 65 -10.89 -4.88 14.61
N ASP A 66 -12.15 -4.59 14.94
CA ASP A 66 -12.52 -3.52 15.89
C ASP A 66 -12.18 -3.94 17.33
N ARG A 67 -10.89 -4.15 17.58
CA ARG A 67 -10.29 -4.50 18.88
C ARG A 67 -8.99 -3.74 19.03
N GLN A 68 -8.67 -3.39 20.27
CA GLN A 68 -7.43 -2.69 20.61
C GLN A 68 -6.19 -3.54 20.31
N SER A 69 -5.06 -2.86 20.11
CA SER A 69 -3.73 -3.47 19.95
C SER A 69 -3.65 -4.46 18.79
N LYS A 70 -4.34 -4.16 17.69
CA LYS A 70 -4.30 -4.95 16.45
C LYS A 70 -3.49 -4.22 15.40
N ARG A 71 -2.59 -4.98 14.78
CA ARG A 71 -1.72 -4.55 13.68
C ARG A 71 -1.70 -5.66 12.66
N GLY A 72 -2.13 -5.36 11.44
CA GLY A 72 -2.04 -6.27 10.29
C GLY A 72 -1.49 -5.50 9.11
N TYR A 73 -0.83 -6.22 8.22
CA TYR A 73 -0.15 -5.61 7.08
C TYR A 73 -0.35 -6.44 5.81
N LEU A 74 -0.21 -5.76 4.69
CA LEU A 74 0.06 -6.32 3.37
C LEU A 74 1.40 -5.75 2.90
N TRP A 75 2.26 -6.57 2.29
CA TRP A 75 3.57 -6.14 1.82
C TRP A 75 3.91 -6.77 0.46
N GLN A 76 4.37 -5.96 -0.49
CA GLN A 76 4.86 -6.44 -1.78
C GLN A 76 6.15 -7.28 -1.58
N THR A 77 6.24 -8.46 -2.19
CA THR A 77 7.47 -9.25 -2.29
C THR A 77 8.49 -8.68 -3.27
N ASN A 78 8.04 -7.99 -4.32
CA ASN A 78 8.87 -7.45 -5.39
C ASN A 78 8.90 -5.91 -5.34
N PRO A 79 10.08 -5.28 -5.56
CA PRO A 79 10.19 -3.84 -5.68
C PRO A 79 9.35 -3.25 -6.82
N VAL A 80 8.86 -2.04 -6.61
CA VAL A 80 8.25 -1.22 -7.67
C VAL A 80 9.36 -0.49 -8.41
N ASP A 81 9.65 -0.90 -9.65
CA ASP A 81 10.69 -0.33 -10.51
C ASP A 81 10.07 0.59 -11.58
N ARG A 82 9.56 1.74 -11.12
CA ARG A 82 8.88 2.75 -11.93
C ARG A 82 9.20 4.14 -11.41
N ASP A 83 9.52 5.06 -12.32
CA ASP A 83 9.77 6.47 -11.99
C ASP A 83 8.49 7.21 -11.61
N GLU A 84 7.37 6.85 -12.24
CA GLU A 84 6.05 7.41 -12.00
C GLU A 84 5.03 6.30 -11.76
N LEU A 85 4.11 6.51 -10.82
CA LEU A 85 3.04 5.57 -10.52
C LEU A 85 1.76 6.29 -10.09
N SER A 86 0.63 5.61 -10.28
CA SER A 86 -0.66 6.01 -9.73
C SER A 86 -1.24 4.84 -8.95
N VAL A 87 -1.76 5.12 -7.75
CA VAL A 87 -2.34 4.09 -6.87
C VAL A 87 -3.80 4.41 -6.60
N ILE A 88 -4.63 3.40 -6.81
CA ILE A 88 -6.05 3.41 -6.44
C ILE A 88 -6.23 2.44 -5.29
N LEU A 89 -6.48 2.97 -4.09
CA LEU A 89 -6.78 2.18 -2.90
C LEU A 89 -8.27 2.30 -2.56
N THR A 90 -9.00 1.19 -2.68
CA THR A 90 -10.39 1.11 -2.18
C THR A 90 -10.37 0.53 -0.78
N PHE A 91 -10.85 1.30 0.20
CA PHE A 91 -10.83 0.89 1.61
C PHE A 91 -12.12 1.30 2.33
N ARG A 92 -12.33 0.69 3.49
CA ARG A 92 -13.39 1.06 4.43
C ARG A 92 -12.82 1.02 5.84
N ILE A 93 -13.03 2.09 6.60
CA ILE A 93 -12.76 2.12 8.04
C ILE A 93 -14.11 2.24 8.76
N SER A 94 -14.34 1.38 9.73
CA SER A 94 -15.57 1.37 10.53
C SER A 94 -15.31 0.73 11.89
N GLY A 95 -15.92 1.26 12.93
CA GLY A 95 -15.89 0.73 14.30
C GLY A 95 -17.18 1.08 15.05
N GLN A 96 -17.47 0.38 16.14
CA GLN A 96 -18.75 0.48 16.86
C GLN A 96 -18.79 1.49 18.00
N GLY A 97 -17.66 1.94 18.54
CA GLY A 97 -17.73 2.91 19.62
C GLY A 97 -17.59 4.35 19.17
N LYS A 98 -17.84 5.24 20.13
CA LYS A 98 -18.17 6.64 19.88
C LYS A 98 -17.03 7.65 20.09
N ARG A 99 -15.83 7.22 20.54
CA ARG A 99 -14.83 8.20 21.03
C ARG A 99 -13.34 7.86 20.89
N TRP A 100 -12.95 6.59 20.71
CA TRP A 100 -11.54 6.18 20.65
C TRP A 100 -11.36 5.01 19.67
N PHE A 101 -11.33 5.29 18.37
CA PHE A 101 -11.24 4.24 17.35
C PHE A 101 -10.08 4.48 16.40
N GLY A 102 -9.10 3.58 16.49
CA GLY A 102 -8.11 3.31 15.46
C GLY A 102 -7.11 4.43 15.21
N ASP A 103 -5.84 4.05 15.08
CA ASP A 103 -4.82 4.96 14.54
C ASP A 103 -5.22 5.29 13.08
N GLY A 104 -5.54 4.26 12.29
CA GLY A 104 -6.04 4.40 10.92
C GLY A 104 -5.41 3.37 9.99
N ILE A 105 -5.09 3.76 8.76
CA ILE A 105 -4.35 2.93 7.79
C ILE A 105 -3.20 3.75 7.19
N GLY A 106 -2.07 3.09 6.94
CA GLY A 106 -0.98 3.66 6.16
C GLY A 106 -0.75 2.91 4.85
N LEU A 107 -0.20 3.63 3.88
CA LEU A 107 0.35 3.13 2.63
C LEU A 107 1.79 3.62 2.52
N TRP A 108 2.72 2.74 2.22
CA TRP A 108 4.14 3.06 2.20
C TRP A 108 4.80 2.67 0.89
N PHE A 109 5.62 3.57 0.35
CA PHE A 109 6.58 3.33 -0.72
C PHE A 109 7.96 3.52 -0.11
N THR A 110 8.71 2.44 0.11
CA THR A 110 9.96 2.48 0.87
C THR A 110 11.02 1.59 0.24
N ASP A 111 12.27 1.80 0.65
CA ASP A 111 13.39 0.93 0.29
C ASP A 111 13.46 -0.39 1.08
N GLN A 112 12.53 -0.63 2.01
CA GLN A 112 12.51 -1.83 2.84
C GLN A 112 12.03 -3.03 2.01
N LYS A 113 12.92 -4.02 1.83
CA LYS A 113 12.58 -5.28 1.14
C LYS A 113 11.56 -6.11 1.92
N THR A 114 11.55 -5.97 3.24
CA THR A 114 10.70 -6.75 4.15
C THR A 114 9.92 -5.81 5.06
N PHE A 115 8.69 -6.20 5.38
CA PHE A 115 7.91 -5.51 6.39
C PHE A 115 8.63 -5.55 7.75
N THR A 116 8.73 -4.38 8.40
CA THR A 116 9.25 -4.24 9.76
C THR A 116 8.14 -3.66 10.65
N PRO A 117 7.70 -4.39 11.69
CA PRO A 117 6.64 -3.91 12.57
C PRO A 117 7.08 -2.69 13.39
N GLY A 118 6.16 -1.78 13.64
CA GLY A 118 6.40 -0.61 14.49
C GLY A 118 5.13 0.09 14.94
N ILE A 119 5.28 1.27 15.53
CA ILE A 119 4.17 2.07 16.07
C ILE A 119 3.56 3.04 15.05
N ASN A 120 4.20 3.24 13.90
CA ASN A 120 3.67 4.08 12.82
C ASN A 120 2.62 3.31 12.02
N TYR A 121 1.38 3.25 12.52
CA TYR A 121 0.26 2.56 11.88
C TYR A 121 0.55 1.07 11.58
N GLY A 122 1.37 0.45 12.42
CA GLY A 122 1.82 -0.94 12.29
C GLY A 122 3.20 -1.11 11.65
N PHE A 123 3.75 -0.09 11.01
CA PHE A 123 5.07 -0.11 10.37
C PHE A 123 6.14 0.61 11.21
N THR A 124 7.42 0.39 10.89
CA THR A 124 8.56 1.08 11.51
C THR A 124 8.50 2.60 11.28
N GLU A 125 9.00 3.37 12.24
CA GLU A 125 9.22 4.82 12.10
C GLU A 125 10.49 5.14 11.31
N LYS A 126 11.41 4.18 11.24
CA LYS A 126 12.70 4.33 10.56
C LYS A 126 12.61 3.69 9.18
N TYR A 127 12.29 4.49 8.18
CA TYR A 127 12.26 4.08 6.78
C TYR A 127 12.70 5.23 5.87
N LYS A 128 13.16 4.91 4.66
CA LYS A 128 13.41 5.87 3.59
C LYS A 128 12.36 5.70 2.51
N GLY A 129 11.64 6.77 2.21
CA GLY A 129 10.58 6.76 1.20
C GLY A 129 9.42 7.68 1.58
N VAL A 130 8.22 7.33 1.13
CA VAL A 130 7.00 8.12 1.33
C VAL A 130 5.95 7.27 2.05
N GLY A 131 5.36 7.83 3.09
CA GLY A 131 4.18 7.29 3.78
C GLY A 131 2.97 8.17 3.53
N VAL A 132 1.85 7.58 3.15
CA VAL A 132 0.53 8.22 3.10
C VAL A 132 -0.30 7.62 4.20
N VAL A 133 -0.80 8.45 5.10
CA VAL A 133 -1.55 8.03 6.28
C VAL A 133 -2.96 8.58 6.21
N ILE A 134 -3.93 7.70 6.46
CA ILE A 134 -5.34 8.04 6.67
C ILE A 134 -5.58 7.85 8.17
N ASP A 135 -5.45 8.95 8.91
CA ASP A 135 -5.66 9.02 10.36
C ASP A 135 -7.15 9.17 10.67
N THR A 136 -7.67 8.33 11.56
CA THR A 136 -9.08 8.37 11.99
C THR A 136 -9.26 8.88 13.42
N PHE A 137 -8.17 9.22 14.09
CA PHE A 137 -8.16 9.74 15.44
C PHE A 137 -8.38 11.26 15.45
N ASN A 138 -9.33 11.72 16.26
CA ASN A 138 -9.47 13.15 16.52
C ASN A 138 -8.42 13.60 17.56
N ASN A 139 -7.28 14.11 17.11
CA ASN A 139 -6.25 14.68 18.00
C ASN A 139 -6.58 16.12 18.47
N SER A 140 -7.84 16.44 18.79
CA SER A 140 -8.23 17.76 19.29
C SER A 140 -7.84 18.02 20.77
N GLY A 141 -6.88 17.26 21.32
CA GLY A 141 -6.50 17.31 22.74
C GLY A 141 -5.05 17.71 23.03
N ALA A 142 -4.18 17.84 22.01
CA ALA A 142 -2.80 18.25 22.21
C ALA A 142 -2.50 19.59 21.48
N LYS A 143 -3.17 20.66 21.91
CA LYS A 143 -2.53 21.99 21.88
C LYS A 143 -1.43 21.97 22.95
N GLY A 144 -0.26 21.51 22.54
CA GLY A 144 0.90 21.36 23.40
C GLY A 144 2.11 20.95 22.59
N TRP A 145 2.47 21.75 21.57
CA TRP A 145 3.88 21.90 21.24
C TRP A 145 4.55 22.49 22.48
N SER A 146 4.95 21.65 23.43
CA SER A 146 5.88 22.07 24.47
C SER A 146 7.25 22.17 23.82
N GLN A 147 7.79 23.38 23.88
CA GLN A 147 9.17 23.70 23.55
C GLN A 147 10.16 22.80 24.29
N GLY A 148 11.30 22.54 23.62
CA GLY A 148 12.60 22.33 24.25
C GLY A 148 12.78 21.04 25.05
N HIS A 149 13.63 20.13 24.54
CA HIS A 149 15.02 19.98 24.99
C HIS A 149 15.81 19.24 23.92
#